data_AF-B1XQT0-F1
#
_entry.id   AF-B1XQT0-F1
#
_cell.length_a   1.000
_cell.length_b   1.000
_cell.length_c   1.000
_cell.angle_alpha   90.00
_cell.angle_beta   90.00
_cell.angle_gamma   90.00
#
_symmetry.space_group_name_H-M   'P 1'
#
loop_
_entity.id
_entity.type
_entity.pdbx_description
1 polymer ?
#
loop_
_entity_poly.entity_id
_entity_poly.type
_entity_poly.pdbx_seq_one_letter_code
_entity_poly.pdbx_strand_id
1 'polypeptide(L)' 'MNRGRAELNSLFGRDAVNHALSRRFLLAQWEKASVGNMIKVIKVMQDLEEIIDDVPRAIAYCQDLDDRVRGCVILSLLAL' A
#
# COMPACT_ATOMS: atom_id res chain seq x y z
N MET A 1 -17.80 10.39 14.35
CA MET A 1 -16.74 10.05 13.37
C MET A 1 -16.58 11.02 12.19
N ASN A 2 -17.55 11.89 11.85
CA ASN A 2 -17.46 12.75 10.64
C ASN A 2 -16.62 14.05 10.77
N ARG A 3 -16.44 14.60 11.97
CA ARG A 3 -15.76 15.92 12.15
C ARG A 3 -14.26 15.87 11.83
N GLY A 4 -13.55 14.85 12.33
CA GLY A 4 -12.12 14.67 12.05
C GLY A 4 -11.80 14.38 10.56
N ARG A 5 -12.71 13.72 9.83
CA ARG A 5 -12.54 13.48 8.38
C ARG A 5 -12.64 14.77 7.56
N ALA A 6 -13.56 15.67 7.91
CA ALA A 6 -13.72 16.94 7.21
C ALA A 6 -12.52 17.88 7.44
N GLU A 7 -12.01 17.93 8.67
CA GLU A 7 -10.80 18.69 9.02
C GLU A 7 -9.56 18.17 8.29
N LEU A 8 -9.35 16.84 8.27
CA LEU A 8 -8.23 16.25 7.52
C LEU A 8 -8.33 16.53 6.01
N ASN A 9 -9.52 16.40 5.40
CA ASN A 9 -9.71 16.77 4.00
C ASN A 9 -9.49 18.27 3.73
N SER A 10 -9.75 19.15 4.71
CA SER A 10 -9.43 20.58 4.58
C SER A 10 -7.91 20.84 4.61
N LEU A 11 -7.14 20.01 5.31
CA LEU A 11 -5.68 20.15 5.47
C LEU A 11 -4.90 19.56 4.28
N PHE A 12 -5.32 18.41 3.76
CA PHE A 12 -4.59 17.68 2.71
C PHE A 12 -5.16 17.89 1.29
N GLY A 13 -6.17 18.75 1.16
CA GLY A 13 -6.90 18.96 -0.09
C GLY A 13 -8.20 18.17 -0.14
N ARG A 14 -9.21 18.78 -0.78
CA ARG A 14 -10.58 18.26 -0.83
C ARG A 14 -10.57 16.82 -1.38
N ASP A 15 -11.16 15.90 -0.63
CA ASP A 15 -11.26 14.45 -0.90
C ASP A 15 -9.97 13.62 -0.88
N ALA A 16 -8.79 14.21 -0.64
CA ALA A 16 -7.53 13.44 -0.62
C ALA A 16 -7.56 12.31 0.44
N VAL A 17 -8.13 12.58 1.61
CA VAL A 17 -8.26 11.60 2.69
C VAL A 17 -9.29 10.53 2.33
N ASN A 18 -10.39 10.92 1.70
CA ASN A 18 -11.42 9.97 1.22
C ASN A 18 -10.85 9.05 0.14
N HIS A 19 -10.03 9.58 -0.76
CA HIS A 19 -9.38 8.84 -1.83
C HIS A 19 -8.35 7.85 -1.27
N ALA A 20 -7.51 8.29 -0.31
CA ALA A 20 -6.52 7.44 0.34
C ALA A 20 -7.17 6.30 1.13
N LEU A 21 -8.25 6.58 1.88
CA LEU A 21 -8.99 5.57 2.63
C LEU A 21 -9.70 4.57 1.71
N SER A 22 -10.32 5.05 0.63
CA SER A 22 -10.96 4.20 -0.38
C SER A 22 -9.94 3.30 -1.08
N ARG A 23 -8.77 3.85 -1.45
CA ARG A 23 -7.67 3.08 -2.04
C ARG A 23 -7.17 2.01 -1.08
N ARG A 24 -6.97 2.34 0.20
CA ARG A 24 -6.58 1.37 1.24
C ARG A 24 -7.59 0.22 1.37
N PHE A 25 -8.89 0.54 1.36
CA PHE A 25 -9.94 -0.47 1.42
C PHE A 25 -9.91 -1.39 0.19
N LEU A 26 -9.85 -0.84 -1.02
CA LEU A 26 -9.85 -1.61 -2.26
C LEU A 26 -8.63 -2.54 -2.36
N LEU A 27 -7.45 -2.07 -1.94
CA LEU A 27 -6.24 -2.88 -1.91
C LEU A 27 -6.35 -4.05 -0.93
N ALA A 28 -6.85 -3.79 0.28
CA ALA A 28 -7.07 -4.85 1.28
C ALA A 28 -8.12 -5.88 0.81
N GLN A 29 -9.15 -5.46 0.08
CA GLN A 29 -10.11 -6.39 -0.53
C GLN A 29 -9.46 -7.20 -1.65
N TRP A 30 -8.67 -6.57 -2.51
CA TRP A 30 -7.98 -7.23 -3.62
C TRP A 30 -7.01 -8.31 -3.14
N GLU A 31 -6.23 -8.01 -2.10
CA GLU A 31 -5.33 -8.98 -1.45
C GLU A 31 -6.10 -10.21 -0.95
N LYS A 32 -7.21 -9.99 -0.26
CA LYS A 32 -8.04 -11.06 0.33
C LYS A 32 -8.90 -11.81 -0.68
N ALA A 33 -9.10 -11.25 -1.87
CA ALA A 33 -9.95 -11.84 -2.91
C ALA A 33 -9.40 -13.16 -3.45
N SER A 34 -8.09 -13.42 -3.34
CA SER A 34 -7.52 -14.72 -3.70
C SER A 34 -6.22 -15.04 -2.95
N VAL A 35 -6.01 -16.32 -2.67
CA VAL A 35 -4.75 -16.83 -2.12
C VAL A 35 -3.56 -16.48 -3.04
N GLY A 36 -3.77 -16.47 -4.36
CA GLY A 36 -2.74 -16.08 -5.33
C GLY A 36 -2.27 -14.63 -5.20
N ASN A 37 -3.18 -13.69 -4.86
CA ASN A 37 -2.80 -12.30 -4.61
C ASN A 37 -2.00 -12.17 -3.32
N MET A 38 -2.40 -12.89 -2.28
CA MET A 38 -1.68 -12.93 -1.01
C MET A 38 -0.27 -13.52 -1.17
N ILE A 39 -0.12 -14.61 -1.92
CA ILE A 39 1.19 -15.20 -2.25
C ILE A 39 2.08 -14.17 -2.97
N LYS A 40 1.53 -13.38 -3.90
CA LYS A 40 2.30 -12.32 -4.58
C LYS A 40 2.81 -11.26 -3.61
N VAL A 41 1.96 -10.79 -2.70
CA VAL A 41 2.34 -9.78 -1.70
C VAL A 41 3.41 -10.34 -0.74
N ILE A 42 3.23 -11.56 -0.25
CA ILE A 42 4.21 -12.24 0.62
C ILE A 42 5.55 -12.38 -0.08
N LYS A 43 5.55 -12.85 -1.34
CA LYS A 43 6.79 -13.00 -2.11
C LYS A 43 7.52 -11.67 -2.27
N VAL A 44 6.79 -10.60 -2.58
CA VAL A 44 7.38 -9.25 -2.69
C VAL A 44 7.97 -8.78 -1.37
N MET A 45 7.34 -9.06 -0.23
CA MET A 45 7.91 -8.74 1.08
C MET A 45 9.21 -9.52 1.34
N GLN A 46 9.25 -10.81 1.00
CA GLN A 46 10.45 -11.65 1.12
C GLN A 46 11.58 -11.16 0.20
N ASP A 47 11.28 -10.89 -1.08
CA ASP A 47 12.25 -10.36 -2.03
C ASP A 47 12.80 -9.00 -1.56
N LEU A 48 11.97 -8.16 -0.94
CA LEU A 48 12.39 -6.87 -0.37
C LEU A 48 13.29 -7.02 0.85
N GLU A 49 13.02 -7.97 1.75
CA GLU A 49 13.87 -8.25 2.91
C GLU A 49 15.32 -8.57 2.50
N GLU A 50 15.51 -9.28 1.37
CA GLU A 50 16.84 -9.61 0.86
C GLU A 50 17.64 -8.41 0.32
N ILE A 51 16.95 -7.35 -0.10
CA ILE A 51 17.57 -6.18 -0.76
C ILE A 51 17.35 -4.87 -0.01
N ILE A 52 16.77 -4.92 1.19
CA ILE A 52 16.33 -3.72 1.94
C ILE A 52 17.49 -2.77 2.26
N ASP A 53 18.69 -3.32 2.46
CA ASP A 53 19.91 -2.55 2.75
C ASP A 53 20.52 -1.90 1.49
N ASP A 54 20.15 -2.36 0.29
CA ASP A 54 20.50 -1.75 -1.00
C ASP A 54 19.37 -0.85 -1.48
N VAL A 55 19.34 0.37 -0.96
CA VAL A 55 18.27 1.35 -1.21
C VAL A 55 18.00 1.58 -2.71
N PRO A 56 19.01 1.80 -3.59
CA PRO A 56 18.78 1.91 -5.03
C PRO A 56 18.08 0.69 -5.63
N ARG A 57 18.50 -0.52 -5.24
CA ARG A 57 17.92 -1.76 -5.76
C ARG A 57 16.51 -2.00 -5.24
N ALA A 58 16.24 -1.72 -3.97
CA ALA A 58 14.90 -1.80 -3.39
C ALA A 58 13.93 -0.83 -4.09
N ILE A 59 14.38 0.41 -4.40
CA ILE A 59 13.58 1.39 -5.15
C ILE A 59 13.26 0.87 -6.55
N ALA A 60 14.26 0.42 -7.30
CA ALA A 60 14.07 -0.10 -8.65
C ALA A 60 13.10 -1.29 -8.65
N TYR A 61 13.29 -2.23 -7.72
CA TYR A 61 12.39 -3.38 -7.56
C TYR A 61 10.94 -2.94 -7.30
N CYS A 62 10.72 -1.95 -6.40
CA CYS A 62 9.38 -1.43 -6.11
C CYS A 62 8.72 -0.71 -7.29
N GLN A 63 9.52 -0.08 -8.17
CA GLN A 63 9.00 0.67 -9.32
C GLN A 63 8.42 -0.25 -10.40
N ASP A 64 8.97 -1.46 -10.53
CA ASP A 64 8.53 -2.47 -11.49
C ASP A 64 7.29 -3.29 -11.03
N LEU A 65 6.86 -3.13 -9.78
CA LEU A 65 5.69 -3.83 -9.24
C LEU A 65 4.39 -3.28 -9.82
N ASP A 66 3.41 -4.18 -10.02
CA ASP A 66 2.01 -3.79 -10.26
C ASP A 66 1.51 -2.84 -9.16
N ASP A 67 0.75 -1.81 -9.55
CA ASP A 67 0.28 -0.76 -8.64
C ASP A 67 -0.54 -1.29 -7.45
N ARG A 68 -1.27 -2.41 -7.63
CA ARG A 68 -2.04 -3.03 -6.56
C ARG A 68 -1.13 -3.78 -5.60
N VAL A 69 -0.17 -4.53 -6.11
CA VAL A 69 0.84 -5.22 -5.30
C VAL A 69 1.64 -4.22 -4.47
N ARG A 70 2.17 -3.18 -5.13
CA ARG A 70 2.90 -2.08 -4.49
C ARG A 70 2.06 -1.39 -3.42
N GLY A 71 0.78 -1.13 -3.73
CA GLY A 71 -0.17 -0.56 -2.78
C GLY A 71 -0.37 -1.43 -1.54
N CYS A 72 -0.55 -2.74 -1.71
CA CYS A 72 -0.67 -3.69 -0.60
C CYS A 72 0.60 -3.74 0.26
N VAL A 73 1.78 -3.81 -0.36
CA VAL A 73 3.07 -3.84 0.35
C VAL A 73 3.26 -2.60 1.21
N ILE A 74 3.01 -1.41 0.65
CA ILE A 74 3.06 -0.14 1.42
C ILE A 74 2.11 -0.18 2.60
N LEU A 75 0.87 -0.69 2.42
CA LEU A 75 -0.09 -0.78 3.51
C LEU A 75 0.34 -1.77 4.59
N SER A 76 0.96 -2.88 4.22
CA SER A 76 1.50 -3.88 5.16
C SER A 76 2.66 -3.30 5.98
N LEU A 77 3.56 -2.55 5.35
CA LEU A 77 4.68 -1.89 6.04
C LEU A 77 4.23 -0.77 6.99
N LEU A 78 3.16 -0.05 6.64
CA LEU A 78 2.58 1.02 7.48
C LEU A 78 1.64 0.51 8.60
N ALA A 79 1.38 -0.81 8.65
CA ALA A 79 0.53 -1.41 9.67
C ALA A 79 1.31 -1.87 10.92
N LEU A 80 2.64 -1.73 10.91
CA LEU A 80 3.56 -1.92 12.03
C LEU A 80 3.81 -0.57 12.74
#